data_AF-A0A6B0YWH5-F1
#
_entry.id   AF-A0A6B0YWH5-F1
#
_cell.length_a   1.000
_cell.length_b   1.000
_cell.length_c   1.000
_cell.angle_alpha   90.00
_cell.angle_beta   90.00
_cell.angle_gamma   90.00
#
_symmetry.space_group_name_H-M   'P 1'
#
loop_
_entity.id
_entity.type
_entity.pdbx_description
1 polymer ?
#
loop_
_entity_poly.entity_id
_entity_poly.type
_entity_poly.pdbx_seq_one_letter_code
_entity_poly.pdbx_strand_id
1 'polypeptide(L)'
;MTSSIRDQRAMAHSLAYVVSQRQYPEFQEWWPVGAPFLAMMSEAILGQWRLLRPSAEDIAAVQATVEEYISLVYKRETRPGLAASFAASTELETIQSGEFDALSYGFFHSAFNALATRKSGLELVAARRRFAEQVGSLFFGQLVEILDIDLPASLNDRRDFAAVDSALSQVGRFLREQGYLQSHFGFRFDVNTSHAGDKIDQSEQDFMRKLTAGGTAYALYEMGHPVILPSAVYLYQTVGEAQHHSSRTIEELFARVGCDAWETDDFDPSNYPSDRVVELWKVRRRSTDL
;
A
#
# COMPACT_ATOMS: atom_id res chain seq x y z
N MET A 1 24.69 14.71 -12.67
CA MET A 1 24.42 13.31 -13.05
C MET A 1 23.25 12.83 -12.21
N THR A 2 22.04 13.20 -12.62
CA THR A 2 20.78 12.83 -11.98
C THR A 2 20.28 11.56 -12.67
N SER A 3 20.71 10.41 -12.18
CA SER A 3 20.07 9.14 -12.49
C SER A 3 18.67 9.22 -11.85
N SER A 4 17.65 9.47 -12.66
CA SER A 4 16.27 9.24 -12.22
C SER A 4 16.14 7.78 -11.79
N ILE A 5 15.45 7.54 -10.67
CA ILE A 5 15.11 6.20 -10.16
C ILE A 5 14.42 5.34 -11.26
N ARG A 6 13.86 5.96 -12.31
CA ARG A 6 13.27 5.29 -13.47
C ARG A 6 14.24 4.55 -14.40
N ASP A 7 15.53 4.90 -14.41
CA ASP A 7 16.50 4.32 -15.36
C ASP A 7 17.23 3.07 -14.85
N GLN A 8 17.04 2.70 -13.58
CA GLN A 8 17.37 1.36 -13.08
C GLN A 8 16.16 0.44 -13.23
N ARG A 9 15.88 0.01 -14.46
CA ARG A 9 15.11 -1.23 -14.66
C ARG A 9 15.94 -2.38 -14.09
N ALA A 10 15.77 -2.62 -12.80
CA ALA A 10 16.57 -3.53 -12.00
C ALA A 10 16.54 -4.94 -12.58
N MET A 11 17.71 -5.58 -12.66
CA MET A 11 17.74 -7.04 -12.70
C MET A 11 17.02 -7.54 -11.44
N ALA A 12 16.09 -8.48 -11.58
CA ALA A 12 15.44 -9.10 -10.44
C ALA A 12 16.51 -9.66 -9.49
N HIS A 13 16.64 -9.07 -8.31
CA HIS A 13 17.57 -9.53 -7.29
C HIS A 13 16.93 -10.66 -6.47
N SER A 14 17.74 -11.56 -5.91
CA SER A 14 17.22 -12.54 -4.95
C SER A 14 16.82 -11.84 -3.64
N LEU A 15 15.84 -12.39 -2.92
CA LEU A 15 15.41 -11.86 -1.63
C LEU A 15 16.58 -11.74 -0.65
N ALA A 16 17.41 -12.79 -0.56
CA ALA A 16 18.61 -12.80 0.29
C ALA A 16 19.58 -11.66 -0.05
N TYR A 17 19.78 -11.34 -1.34
CA TYR A 17 20.61 -10.21 -1.73
C TYR A 17 19.99 -8.90 -1.26
N VAL A 18 18.71 -8.65 -1.53
CA VAL A 18 18.06 -7.38 -1.18
C VAL A 18 18.06 -7.16 0.34
N VAL A 19 17.74 -8.19 1.12
CA VAL A 19 17.78 -8.15 2.60
C VAL A 19 19.20 -7.87 3.12
N SER A 20 20.24 -8.37 2.45
CA SER A 20 21.63 -8.05 2.81
C SER A 20 22.00 -6.59 2.55
N GLN A 21 21.36 -5.94 1.57
CA GLN A 21 21.63 -4.54 1.23
C GLN A 21 20.86 -3.57 2.11
N ARG A 22 19.66 -3.94 2.56
CA ARG A 22 18.81 -3.10 3.41
C ARG A 22 18.06 -3.97 4.41
N GLN A 23 18.30 -3.73 5.69
CA GLN A 23 17.59 -4.36 6.80
C GLN A 23 16.68 -3.35 7.49
N TYR A 24 15.67 -3.86 8.18
CA TYR A 24 14.72 -3.07 8.98
C TYR A 24 14.70 -3.60 10.43
N PRO A 25 15.74 -3.30 11.23
CA PRO A 25 15.86 -3.81 12.61
C PRO A 25 14.70 -3.39 13.52
N GLU A 26 14.10 -2.23 13.28
CA GLU A 26 12.94 -1.70 14.01
C GLU A 26 11.66 -2.51 13.78
N PHE A 27 11.59 -3.35 12.74
CA PHE A 27 10.47 -4.26 12.49
C PHE A 27 10.68 -5.66 13.10
N GLN A 28 11.82 -5.90 13.77
CA GLN A 28 12.11 -7.21 14.37
C GLN A 28 11.23 -7.53 15.57
N GLU A 29 10.72 -6.50 16.25
CA GLU A 29 9.71 -6.66 17.28
C GLU A 29 8.35 -6.85 16.61
N TRP A 30 7.70 -7.98 16.88
CA TRP A 30 6.37 -8.27 16.32
C TRP A 30 5.30 -7.76 17.27
N TRP A 31 4.23 -7.19 16.73
CA TRP A 31 3.07 -6.72 17.48
C TRP A 31 1.78 -7.37 16.97
N PRO A 32 0.70 -7.39 17.77
CA PRO A 32 -0.59 -7.91 17.34
C PRO A 32 -1.16 -7.10 16.18
N VAL A 33 -1.73 -7.80 15.20
CA VAL A 33 -2.55 -7.18 14.15
C VAL A 33 -4.00 -7.61 14.37
N GLY A 34 -4.92 -6.65 14.27
CA GLY A 34 -6.32 -6.86 14.59
C GLY A 34 -7.01 -7.82 13.60
N ALA A 35 -7.79 -8.76 14.13
CA ALA A 35 -8.53 -9.72 13.32
C ALA A 35 -9.48 -9.08 12.27
N PRO A 36 -10.19 -7.97 12.55
CA PRO A 36 -10.97 -7.26 11.52
C PRO A 36 -10.13 -6.83 10.31
N PHE A 37 -8.97 -6.22 10.54
CA PHE A 37 -8.06 -5.84 9.46
C PHE A 37 -7.56 -7.06 8.68
N LEU A 38 -7.12 -8.10 9.39
CA LEU A 38 -6.59 -9.31 8.78
C LEU A 38 -7.64 -10.04 7.93
N ALA A 39 -8.90 -10.10 8.40
CA ALA A 39 -10.00 -10.68 7.65
C ALA A 39 -10.23 -9.92 6.34
N MET A 40 -10.33 -8.58 6.41
CA MET A 40 -10.55 -7.76 5.22
C MET A 40 -9.40 -7.82 4.22
N MET A 41 -8.16 -7.80 4.71
CA MET A 41 -6.97 -7.92 3.86
C MET A 41 -6.80 -9.31 3.27
N SER A 42 -7.08 -10.36 4.05
CA SER A 42 -7.12 -11.75 3.55
C SER A 42 -8.13 -11.85 2.40
N GLU A 43 -9.35 -11.38 2.61
CA GLU A 43 -10.39 -11.38 1.58
C GLU A 43 -9.98 -10.59 0.33
N ALA A 44 -9.46 -9.37 0.50
CA ALA A 44 -9.05 -8.51 -0.61
C ALA A 44 -7.90 -9.11 -1.43
N ILE A 45 -6.84 -9.58 -0.78
CA ILE A 45 -5.67 -10.19 -1.43
C ILE A 45 -6.08 -11.48 -2.13
N LEU A 46 -6.76 -12.38 -1.42
CA LEU A 46 -7.15 -13.68 -1.97
C LEU A 46 -8.22 -13.54 -3.05
N GLY A 47 -9.12 -12.56 -2.94
CA GLY A 47 -10.11 -12.25 -3.94
C GLY A 47 -9.47 -11.98 -5.30
N GLN A 48 -8.43 -11.14 -5.34
CA GLN A 48 -7.68 -10.87 -6.58
C GLN A 48 -6.77 -12.02 -6.97
N TRP A 49 -6.07 -12.64 -6.01
CA TRP A 49 -5.15 -13.75 -6.28
C TRP A 49 -5.86 -14.96 -6.90
N ARG A 50 -7.06 -15.30 -6.43
CA ARG A 50 -7.88 -16.41 -6.97
C ARG A 50 -8.31 -16.17 -8.43
N LEU A 51 -8.48 -14.92 -8.87
CA LEU A 51 -8.80 -14.60 -10.28
C LEU A 51 -7.67 -14.98 -11.24
N LEU A 52 -6.45 -15.14 -10.75
CA LEU A 52 -5.31 -15.63 -11.52
C LEU A 52 -5.35 -17.15 -11.76
N ARG A 53 -6.34 -17.83 -11.15
CA ARG A 53 -6.57 -19.29 -11.17
C ARG A 53 -5.38 -20.09 -10.64
N PRO A 54 -5.00 -19.86 -9.38
CA PRO A 54 -3.96 -20.64 -8.73
C PRO A 54 -4.41 -22.09 -8.53
N SER A 55 -3.44 -22.99 -8.60
CA SER A 55 -3.52 -24.39 -8.22
C SER A 55 -3.27 -24.58 -6.72
N ALA A 56 -3.50 -25.80 -6.20
CA ALA A 56 -3.15 -26.14 -4.82
C ALA A 56 -1.64 -26.03 -4.54
N GLU A 57 -0.80 -26.28 -5.57
CA GLU A 57 0.65 -26.14 -5.47
C GLU A 57 1.08 -24.68 -5.25
N ASP A 58 0.27 -23.72 -5.70
CA ASP A 58 0.58 -22.30 -5.51
C ASP A 58 0.46 -21.86 -4.06
N ILE A 59 -0.44 -22.45 -3.25
CA ILE A 59 -0.48 -22.18 -1.80
C ILE A 59 0.77 -22.72 -1.11
N ALA A 60 1.25 -23.91 -1.50
CA ALA A 60 2.49 -24.46 -0.97
C ALA A 60 3.71 -23.60 -1.38
N ALA A 61 3.72 -23.07 -2.60
CA ALA A 61 4.75 -22.15 -3.06
C ALA A 61 4.71 -20.81 -2.30
N VAL A 62 3.51 -20.29 -1.99
CA VAL A 62 3.35 -19.11 -1.12
C VAL A 62 3.90 -19.42 0.27
N GLN A 63 3.55 -20.56 0.87
CA GLN A 63 4.07 -20.98 2.17
C GLN A 63 5.60 -21.02 2.19
N ALA A 64 6.24 -21.62 1.17
CA ALA A 64 7.70 -21.65 1.06
C ALA A 64 8.32 -20.24 0.93
N THR A 65 7.65 -19.34 0.20
CA THR A 65 8.08 -17.93 0.08
C THR A 65 7.96 -17.19 1.41
N VAL A 66 6.88 -17.42 2.16
CA VAL A 66 6.65 -16.85 3.50
C VAL A 66 7.72 -17.37 4.48
N GLU A 67 8.05 -18.66 4.42
CA GLU A 67 9.09 -19.29 5.23
C GLU A 67 10.47 -18.70 4.98
N GLU A 68 10.85 -18.58 3.70
CA GLU A 68 12.10 -17.93 3.30
C GLU A 68 12.14 -16.47 3.80
N TYR A 69 11.04 -15.74 3.62
CA TYR A 69 10.94 -14.35 4.04
C TYR A 69 11.14 -14.18 5.54
N ILE A 70 10.39 -14.92 6.37
CA ILE A 70 10.49 -14.81 7.82
C ILE A 70 11.87 -15.23 8.31
N SER A 71 12.47 -16.27 7.71
CA SER A 71 13.83 -16.69 8.05
C SER A 71 14.87 -15.62 7.72
N LEU A 72 14.79 -14.99 6.54
CA LEU A 72 15.79 -14.01 6.11
C LEU A 72 15.60 -12.65 6.78
N VAL A 73 14.37 -12.16 6.83
CA VAL A 73 14.03 -10.81 7.28
C VAL A 73 13.94 -10.75 8.80
N TYR A 74 13.28 -11.71 9.43
CA TYR A 74 13.00 -11.70 10.86
C TYR A 74 13.87 -12.66 11.68
N LYS A 75 14.66 -13.52 11.02
CA LYS A 75 15.52 -14.52 11.68
C LYS A 75 14.74 -15.40 12.67
N ARG A 76 13.51 -15.75 12.30
CA ARG A 76 12.56 -16.55 13.08
C ARG A 76 12.13 -17.78 12.30
N GLU A 77 11.61 -18.76 13.01
CA GLU A 77 10.90 -19.87 12.41
C GLU A 77 9.47 -19.45 12.08
N THR A 78 8.96 -19.94 10.95
CA THR A 78 7.59 -19.68 10.52
C THR A 78 6.64 -20.69 11.12
N ARG A 79 5.45 -20.26 11.50
CA ARG A 79 4.38 -21.18 11.89
C ARG A 79 4.02 -22.11 10.72
N PRO A 80 3.97 -23.43 10.93
CA PRO A 80 3.54 -24.36 9.89
C PRO A 80 2.12 -24.03 9.40
N GLY A 81 1.93 -23.99 8.08
CA GLY A 81 0.61 -23.78 7.47
C GLY A 81 0.07 -22.35 7.54
N LEU A 82 0.89 -21.37 7.93
CA LEU A 82 0.51 -19.96 8.04
C LEU A 82 -0.22 -19.42 6.79
N ALA A 83 0.31 -19.70 5.59
CA ALA A 83 -0.32 -19.28 4.33
C ALA A 83 -1.67 -19.97 4.08
N ALA A 84 -1.81 -21.24 4.46
CA ALA A 84 -3.06 -21.97 4.33
C ALA A 84 -4.12 -21.44 5.32
N SER A 85 -3.74 -21.16 6.57
CA SER A 85 -4.62 -20.55 7.57
C SER A 85 -5.09 -19.16 7.12
N PHE A 86 -4.18 -18.34 6.58
CA PHE A 86 -4.55 -17.03 6.01
C PHE A 86 -5.48 -17.18 4.79
N ALA A 87 -5.23 -18.16 3.92
CA ALA A 87 -6.06 -18.45 2.74
C ALA A 87 -7.47 -18.95 3.09
N ALA A 88 -7.60 -19.66 4.21
CA ALA A 88 -8.85 -20.18 4.75
C ALA A 88 -9.55 -19.19 5.71
N SER A 89 -8.91 -18.05 6.00
CA SER A 89 -9.38 -17.08 7.00
C SER A 89 -9.60 -17.70 8.38
N THR A 90 -8.72 -18.62 8.78
CA THR A 90 -8.73 -19.30 10.08
C THR A 90 -7.54 -18.84 10.94
N GLU A 91 -7.73 -18.78 12.26
CA GLU A 91 -6.69 -18.38 13.23
C GLU A 91 -6.10 -16.98 12.98
N LEU A 92 -6.85 -16.08 12.35
CA LEU A 92 -6.37 -14.73 12.01
C LEU A 92 -5.96 -13.94 13.25
N GLU A 93 -6.65 -14.10 14.36
CA GLU A 93 -6.38 -13.45 15.65
C GLU A 93 -4.99 -13.75 16.23
N THR A 94 -4.31 -14.77 15.71
CA THR A 94 -2.96 -15.17 16.13
C THR A 94 -1.85 -14.54 15.28
N ILE A 95 -2.18 -13.94 14.14
CA ILE A 95 -1.21 -13.38 13.20
C ILE A 95 -0.61 -12.10 13.78
N GLN A 96 0.72 -12.05 13.80
CA GLN A 96 1.48 -10.87 14.20
C GLN A 96 1.99 -10.07 13.01
N SER A 97 2.48 -8.85 13.25
CA SER A 97 2.91 -7.92 12.20
C SER A 97 3.90 -8.51 11.22
N GLY A 98 4.96 -9.18 11.69
CA GLY A 98 5.93 -9.80 10.79
C GLY A 98 5.40 -11.00 10.00
N GLU A 99 4.43 -11.72 10.54
CA GLU A 99 3.73 -12.77 9.77
C GLU A 99 2.84 -12.16 8.69
N PHE A 100 2.11 -11.09 8.99
CA PHE A 100 1.30 -10.38 8.00
C PHE A 100 2.17 -9.74 6.90
N ASP A 101 3.31 -9.13 7.25
CA ASP A 101 4.29 -8.61 6.31
C ASP A 101 4.75 -9.70 5.32
N ALA A 102 5.13 -10.88 5.86
CA ALA A 102 5.56 -12.03 5.05
C ALA A 102 4.43 -12.60 4.19
N LEU A 103 3.21 -12.71 4.71
CA LEU A 103 2.03 -13.17 3.96
C LEU A 103 1.71 -12.22 2.80
N SER A 104 1.74 -10.91 3.07
CA SER A 104 1.56 -9.89 2.04
C SER A 104 2.64 -10.03 0.95
N TYR A 105 3.92 -10.16 1.34
CA TYR A 105 5.00 -10.44 0.38
C TYR A 105 4.71 -11.70 -0.47
N GLY A 106 4.42 -12.83 0.18
CA GLY A 106 4.26 -14.12 -0.48
C GLY A 106 3.11 -14.15 -1.49
N PHE A 107 1.93 -13.64 -1.13
CA PHE A 107 0.78 -13.61 -2.03
C PHE A 107 0.96 -12.64 -3.20
N PHE A 108 1.51 -11.44 -2.95
CA PHE A 108 1.79 -10.50 -4.03
C PHE A 108 2.92 -10.99 -4.95
N HIS A 109 3.98 -11.58 -4.40
CA HIS A 109 5.06 -12.20 -5.16
C HIS A 109 4.51 -13.31 -6.08
N SER A 110 3.67 -14.19 -5.54
CA SER A 110 2.96 -15.22 -6.33
C SER A 110 2.10 -14.61 -7.44
N ALA A 111 1.26 -13.61 -7.12
CA ALA A 111 0.43 -12.92 -8.11
C ALA A 111 1.25 -12.29 -9.24
N PHE A 112 2.32 -11.60 -8.88
CA PHE A 112 3.16 -10.86 -9.82
C PHE A 112 3.99 -11.77 -10.72
N ASN A 113 4.37 -12.95 -10.22
CA ASN A 113 5.00 -13.98 -11.03
C ASN A 113 4.00 -14.66 -11.97
N ALA A 114 2.79 -14.96 -11.51
CA ALA A 114 1.73 -15.48 -12.36
C ALA A 114 1.41 -14.52 -13.53
N LEU A 115 1.35 -13.21 -13.27
CA LEU A 115 1.18 -12.19 -14.31
C LEU A 115 2.36 -12.15 -15.29
N ALA A 116 3.59 -12.30 -14.81
CA ALA A 116 4.80 -12.30 -15.64
C ALA A 116 4.87 -13.49 -16.62
N THR A 117 4.14 -14.58 -16.37
CA THR A 117 4.04 -15.69 -17.32
C THR A 117 3.26 -15.34 -18.60
N ARG A 118 2.43 -14.29 -18.56
CA ARG A 118 1.51 -13.91 -19.65
C ARG A 118 1.74 -12.51 -20.21
N LYS A 119 2.49 -11.66 -19.50
CA LYS A 119 2.68 -10.24 -19.81
C LYS A 119 4.16 -9.87 -19.68
N SER A 120 4.60 -8.88 -20.45
CA SER A 120 5.97 -8.37 -20.39
C SER A 120 6.03 -6.85 -20.59
N GLY A 121 7.18 -6.25 -20.28
CA GLY A 121 7.40 -4.81 -20.47
C GLY A 121 6.37 -3.94 -19.72
N LEU A 122 5.88 -2.89 -20.39
CA LEU A 122 4.91 -1.95 -19.81
C LEU A 122 3.57 -2.59 -19.46
N GLU A 123 3.18 -3.65 -20.18
CA GLU A 123 1.93 -4.35 -19.90
C GLU A 123 1.99 -5.09 -18.55
N LEU A 124 3.15 -5.67 -18.23
CA LEU A 124 3.37 -6.33 -16.94
C LEU A 124 3.32 -5.34 -15.78
N VAL A 125 3.98 -4.17 -15.94
CA VAL A 125 3.94 -3.10 -14.94
C VAL A 125 2.49 -2.66 -14.69
N ALA A 126 1.74 -2.37 -15.76
CA ALA A 126 0.34 -1.97 -15.64
C ALA A 126 -0.54 -3.06 -14.99
N ALA A 127 -0.28 -4.34 -15.27
CA ALA A 127 -1.06 -5.43 -14.71
C ALA A 127 -0.77 -5.65 -13.21
N ARG A 128 0.49 -5.52 -12.78
CA ARG A 128 0.85 -5.62 -11.36
C ARG A 128 0.30 -4.44 -10.56
N ARG A 129 0.41 -3.22 -11.10
CA ARG A 129 -0.24 -2.04 -10.53
C ARG A 129 -1.74 -2.24 -10.40
N ARG A 130 -2.41 -2.71 -11.46
CA ARG A 130 -3.85 -2.99 -11.44
C ARG A 130 -4.25 -4.01 -10.38
N PHE A 131 -3.45 -5.07 -10.20
CA PHE A 131 -3.70 -6.04 -9.14
C PHE A 131 -3.70 -5.37 -7.76
N ALA A 132 -2.68 -4.55 -7.47
CA ALA A 132 -2.61 -3.81 -6.21
C ALA A 132 -3.77 -2.81 -6.05
N GLU A 133 -4.14 -2.08 -7.11
CA GLU A 133 -5.29 -1.16 -7.13
C GLU A 133 -6.60 -1.91 -6.79
N GLN A 134 -6.80 -3.09 -7.37
CA GLN A 134 -7.99 -3.90 -7.10
C GLN A 134 -8.03 -4.44 -5.66
N VAL A 135 -6.88 -4.82 -5.09
CA VAL A 135 -6.79 -5.18 -3.66
C VAL A 135 -7.17 -3.99 -2.78
N GLY A 136 -6.61 -2.80 -3.04
CA GLY A 136 -6.94 -1.57 -2.30
C GLY A 136 -8.42 -1.20 -2.43
N SER A 137 -9.00 -1.33 -3.62
CA SER A 137 -10.41 -1.05 -3.88
C SER A 137 -11.35 -2.00 -3.10
N LEU A 138 -11.04 -3.30 -3.08
CA LEU A 138 -11.79 -4.28 -2.29
C LEU A 138 -11.68 -4.02 -0.79
N PHE A 139 -10.47 -3.71 -0.30
CA PHE A 139 -10.27 -3.41 1.12
C PHE A 139 -11.02 -2.14 1.53
N PHE A 140 -10.95 -1.08 0.72
CA PHE A 140 -11.69 0.15 1.01
C PHE A 140 -13.22 -0.04 0.95
N GLY A 141 -13.72 -0.90 0.05
CA GLY A 141 -15.13 -1.29 0.03
C GLY A 141 -15.60 -1.84 1.37
N GLN A 142 -14.82 -2.74 1.96
CA GLN A 142 -15.12 -3.31 3.28
C GLN A 142 -14.97 -2.27 4.41
N LEU A 143 -13.98 -1.38 4.32
CA LEU A 143 -13.82 -0.27 5.28
C LEU A 143 -15.02 0.67 5.29
N VAL A 144 -15.57 0.99 4.11
CA VAL A 144 -16.76 1.85 4.01
C VAL A 144 -17.93 1.25 4.78
N GLU A 145 -18.14 -0.06 4.69
CA GLU A 145 -19.21 -0.75 5.41
C GLU A 145 -18.95 -0.83 6.91
N ILE A 146 -17.73 -1.23 7.32
CA ILE A 146 -17.40 -1.42 8.75
C ILE A 146 -17.32 -0.11 9.52
N LEU A 147 -16.83 0.95 8.87
CA LEU A 147 -16.64 2.27 9.49
C LEU A 147 -17.80 3.23 9.21
N ASP A 148 -18.83 2.81 8.47
CA ASP A 148 -19.96 3.64 8.07
C ASP A 148 -19.50 4.95 7.40
N ILE A 149 -18.58 4.84 6.43
CA ILE A 149 -18.01 6.00 5.75
C ILE A 149 -19.01 6.54 4.72
N ASP A 150 -19.59 7.69 5.04
CA ASP A 150 -20.43 8.46 4.11
C ASP A 150 -19.57 9.42 3.28
N LEU A 151 -19.28 9.03 2.03
CA LEU A 151 -18.56 9.88 1.07
C LEU A 151 -19.54 10.60 0.13
N PRO A 152 -19.30 11.88 -0.19
CA PRO A 152 -20.05 12.57 -1.22
C PRO A 152 -19.76 11.97 -2.60
N ALA A 153 -20.70 12.06 -3.54
CA ALA A 153 -20.49 11.59 -4.92
C ALA A 153 -19.38 12.37 -5.68
N SER A 154 -19.03 13.56 -5.20
CA SER A 154 -18.03 14.43 -5.80
C SER A 154 -17.48 15.42 -4.77
N LEU A 155 -16.21 15.79 -4.89
CA LEU A 155 -15.54 16.77 -4.03
C LEU A 155 -15.72 18.20 -4.58
N ASN A 156 -16.88 18.83 -4.34
CA ASN A 156 -17.21 20.12 -4.93
C ASN A 156 -16.98 21.32 -4.01
N ASP A 157 -17.26 21.16 -2.72
CA ASP A 157 -17.24 22.26 -1.78
C ASP A 157 -16.57 21.89 -0.45
N ARG A 158 -16.63 22.82 0.52
CA ARG A 158 -16.01 22.65 1.82
C ARG A 158 -16.69 21.58 2.69
N ARG A 159 -18.00 21.35 2.51
CA ARG A 159 -18.72 20.29 3.21
C ARG A 159 -18.27 18.93 2.68
N ASP A 160 -18.15 18.79 1.36
CA ASP A 160 -17.63 17.56 0.74
C ASP A 160 -16.19 17.29 1.19
N PHE A 161 -15.36 18.34 1.27
CA PHE A 161 -14.00 18.24 1.78
C PHE A 161 -13.94 17.78 3.23
N ALA A 162 -14.81 18.32 4.09
CA ALA A 162 -14.89 17.90 5.49
C ALA A 162 -15.30 16.42 5.64
N ALA A 163 -16.16 15.90 4.74
CA ALA A 163 -16.51 14.49 4.71
C ALA A 163 -15.30 13.62 4.30
N VAL A 164 -14.52 14.05 3.30
CA VAL A 164 -13.28 13.37 2.89
C VAL A 164 -12.24 13.37 4.00
N ASP A 165 -11.99 14.51 4.66
CA ASP A 165 -11.05 14.61 5.77
C ASP A 165 -11.46 13.75 6.98
N SER A 166 -12.77 13.71 7.27
CA SER A 166 -13.34 12.82 8.27
C SER A 166 -13.12 11.35 7.91
N ALA A 167 -13.39 10.96 6.67
CA ALA A 167 -13.17 9.60 6.19
C ALA A 167 -11.70 9.19 6.29
N LEU A 168 -10.76 10.04 5.87
CA LEU A 168 -9.32 9.83 6.02
C LEU A 168 -8.93 9.64 7.49
N SER A 169 -9.47 10.47 8.38
CA SER A 169 -9.24 10.35 9.83
C SER A 169 -9.77 9.04 10.41
N GLN A 170 -10.94 8.57 9.95
CA GLN A 170 -11.53 7.29 10.36
C GLN A 170 -10.69 6.09 9.88
N VAL A 171 -10.30 6.09 8.60
CA VAL A 171 -9.41 5.08 8.03
C VAL A 171 -8.08 5.05 8.80
N GLY A 172 -7.48 6.22 9.04
CA GLY A 172 -6.22 6.33 9.77
C GLY A 172 -6.30 5.80 11.20
N ARG A 173 -7.39 6.12 11.92
CA ARG A 173 -7.65 5.58 13.25
C ARG A 173 -7.77 4.06 13.21
N PHE A 174 -8.56 3.54 12.28
CA PHE A 174 -8.73 2.10 12.11
C PHE A 174 -7.38 1.41 11.86
N LEU A 175 -6.58 1.89 10.90
CA LEU A 175 -5.28 1.30 10.59
C LEU A 175 -4.32 1.29 11.79
N ARG A 176 -4.37 2.31 12.65
CA ARG A 176 -3.57 2.36 13.89
C ARG A 176 -4.11 1.40 14.95
N GLU A 177 -5.40 1.40 15.22
CA GLU A 177 -6.03 0.56 16.23
C GLU A 177 -5.91 -0.94 15.89
N GLN A 178 -5.91 -1.28 14.60
CA GLN A 178 -5.71 -2.63 14.12
C GLN A 178 -4.23 -3.02 13.99
N GLY A 179 -3.30 -2.15 14.37
CA GLY A 179 -1.86 -2.46 14.34
C GLY A 179 -1.25 -2.53 12.94
N TYR A 180 -1.93 -2.04 11.88
CA TYR A 180 -1.28 -1.89 10.57
C TYR A 180 -0.25 -0.75 10.59
N LEU A 181 -0.52 0.31 11.36
CA LEU A 181 0.41 1.40 11.64
C LEU A 181 0.75 1.40 13.12
N GLN A 182 2.02 1.24 13.47
CA GLN A 182 2.41 1.13 14.88
C GLN A 182 2.24 2.45 15.64
N SER A 183 2.53 3.59 14.99
CA SER A 183 2.64 4.87 15.71
C SER A 183 1.78 5.99 15.15
N HIS A 184 1.80 6.23 13.84
CA HIS A 184 1.29 7.47 13.26
C HIS A 184 0.48 7.24 11.97
N PHE A 185 -0.53 8.08 11.80
CA PHE A 185 -1.23 8.30 10.53
C PHE A 185 -1.50 9.80 10.43
N GLY A 186 -1.19 10.39 9.29
CA GLY A 186 -1.60 11.76 8.99
C GLY A 186 -1.78 11.96 7.50
N PHE A 187 -2.92 12.50 7.09
CA PHE A 187 -3.12 12.99 5.73
C PHE A 187 -3.29 14.50 5.80
N ARG A 188 -2.31 15.27 5.32
CA ARG A 188 -2.20 16.71 5.53
C ARG A 188 -2.35 17.46 4.23
N PHE A 189 -3.20 18.49 4.24
CA PHE A 189 -3.47 19.33 3.07
C PHE A 189 -2.66 20.64 3.05
N ASP A 190 -2.10 21.02 4.20
CA ASP A 190 -1.02 22.01 4.29
C ASP A 190 0.30 21.36 3.87
N VAL A 191 0.89 21.87 2.79
CA VAL A 191 2.10 21.33 2.18
C VAL A 191 3.11 22.45 2.03
N ASN A 192 4.28 22.28 2.65
CA ASN A 192 5.45 23.13 2.45
C ASN A 192 6.66 22.22 2.23
N THR A 193 6.95 21.93 0.96
CA THR A 193 8.02 21.02 0.55
C THR A 193 8.59 21.43 -0.81
N SER A 194 9.61 20.72 -1.28
CA SER A 194 10.15 20.88 -2.63
C SER A 194 10.03 19.56 -3.39
N HIS A 195 9.61 19.62 -4.67
CA HIS A 195 9.50 18.45 -5.55
C HIS A 195 9.90 18.84 -6.97
N ALA A 196 10.75 18.02 -7.61
CA ALA A 196 11.27 18.27 -8.96
C ALA A 196 11.94 19.65 -9.16
N GLY A 197 12.51 20.23 -8.10
CA GLY A 197 13.12 21.57 -8.12
C GLY A 197 12.15 22.72 -7.86
N ASP A 198 10.85 22.44 -7.81
CA ASP A 198 9.81 23.43 -7.52
C ASP A 198 9.46 23.44 -6.03
N LYS A 199 9.31 24.64 -5.45
CA LYS A 199 8.72 24.79 -4.12
C LYS A 199 7.21 24.60 -4.22
N ILE A 200 6.67 23.68 -3.44
CA ILE A 200 5.25 23.49 -3.23
C ILE A 200 4.88 24.12 -1.90
N ASP A 201 4.16 25.23 -1.98
CA ASP A 201 3.59 25.96 -0.84
C ASP A 201 2.07 26.00 -1.04
N GLN A 202 1.34 25.33 -0.16
CA GLN A 202 -0.12 25.20 -0.23
C GLN A 202 -0.69 25.13 1.18
N SER A 203 -1.69 25.97 1.46
CA SER A 203 -2.52 25.78 2.65
C SER A 203 -3.70 24.84 2.40
N GLU A 204 -4.31 24.28 3.44
CA GLU A 204 -5.56 23.50 3.33
C GLU A 204 -6.65 24.28 2.59
N GLN A 205 -6.77 25.59 2.83
CA GLN A 205 -7.75 26.45 2.15
C GLN A 205 -7.51 26.53 0.64
N ASP A 206 -6.25 26.42 0.22
CA ASP A 206 -5.87 26.46 -1.19
C ASP A 206 -6.12 25.12 -1.89
N PHE A 207 -6.21 24.00 -1.16
CA PHE A 207 -6.46 22.67 -1.72
C PHE A 207 -7.74 22.66 -2.56
N MET A 208 -8.87 23.04 -1.95
CA MET A 208 -10.16 23.08 -2.65
C MET A 208 -10.21 24.14 -3.75
N ARG A 209 -9.55 25.28 -3.55
CA ARG A 209 -9.46 26.33 -4.57
C ARG A 209 -8.74 25.82 -5.82
N LYS A 210 -7.60 25.13 -5.66
CA LYS A 210 -6.83 24.54 -6.77
C LYS A 210 -7.63 23.46 -7.49
N LEU A 211 -8.28 22.55 -6.77
CA LEU A 211 -9.11 21.51 -7.38
C LEU A 211 -10.27 22.09 -8.19
N THR A 212 -10.96 23.09 -7.64
CA THR A 212 -12.11 23.73 -8.32
C THR A 212 -11.70 24.52 -9.56
N ALA A 213 -10.48 25.07 -9.57
CA ALA A 213 -9.92 25.75 -10.73
C ALA A 213 -9.38 24.78 -11.81
N GLY A 214 -9.60 23.46 -11.68
CA GLY A 214 -9.06 22.45 -12.60
C GLY A 214 -7.56 22.21 -12.45
N GLY A 215 -6.95 22.71 -11.37
CA GLY A 215 -5.53 22.58 -11.08
C GLY A 215 -5.15 21.26 -10.40
N THR A 216 -3.88 21.15 -10.02
CA THR A 216 -3.37 20.07 -9.15
C THR A 216 -3.27 20.59 -7.73
N ALA A 217 -3.91 19.89 -6.80
CA ALA A 217 -3.69 20.09 -5.38
C ALA A 217 -2.75 19.01 -4.82
N TYR A 218 -2.11 19.31 -3.70
CA TYR A 218 -1.13 18.44 -3.07
C TYR A 218 -1.57 18.02 -1.66
N ALA A 219 -1.09 16.88 -1.19
CA ALA A 219 -1.22 16.46 0.19
C ALA A 219 0.02 15.67 0.63
N LEU A 220 0.24 15.57 1.94
CA LEU A 220 1.26 14.70 2.53
C LEU A 220 0.59 13.55 3.25
N TYR A 221 0.98 12.33 2.91
CA TYR A 221 0.56 11.14 3.63
C TYR A 221 1.71 10.61 4.49
N GLU A 222 1.49 10.61 5.79
CA GLU A 222 2.47 10.23 6.80
C GLU A 222 2.04 8.93 7.49
N MET A 223 2.90 7.93 7.46
CA MET A 223 2.68 6.63 8.10
C MET A 223 3.81 6.34 9.08
N GLY A 224 3.48 5.99 10.33
CA GLY A 224 4.45 5.62 11.35
C GLY A 224 4.55 4.11 11.48
N HIS A 225 5.71 3.55 11.12
CA HIS A 225 6.01 2.11 11.06
C HIS A 225 4.86 1.29 10.42
N PRO A 226 4.57 1.47 9.12
CA PRO A 226 3.57 0.64 8.44
C PRO A 226 4.08 -0.80 8.35
N VAL A 227 3.28 -1.77 8.80
CA VAL A 227 3.67 -3.21 8.90
C VAL A 227 4.35 -3.72 7.63
N ILE A 228 3.92 -3.27 6.45
CA ILE A 228 4.38 -3.76 5.16
C ILE A 228 5.60 -3.03 4.59
N LEU A 229 6.22 -2.08 5.31
CA LEU A 229 7.36 -1.34 4.78
C LEU A 229 8.49 -2.26 4.29
N PRO A 230 8.92 -3.28 5.05
CA PRO A 230 9.97 -4.17 4.59
C PRO A 230 9.57 -4.90 3.31
N SER A 231 8.40 -5.55 3.28
CA SER A 231 7.97 -6.33 2.13
C SER A 231 7.69 -5.47 0.89
N ALA A 232 7.17 -4.26 1.04
CA ALA A 232 6.97 -3.35 -0.09
C ALA A 232 8.31 -3.04 -0.79
N VAL A 233 9.36 -2.72 -0.02
CA VAL A 233 10.69 -2.44 -0.58
C VAL A 233 11.31 -3.70 -1.19
N TYR A 234 11.20 -4.84 -0.51
CA TYR A 234 11.76 -6.09 -1.03
C TYR A 234 11.02 -6.57 -2.29
N LEU A 235 9.70 -6.42 -2.35
CA LEU A 235 8.92 -6.78 -3.53
C LEU A 235 9.29 -5.90 -4.72
N TYR A 236 9.43 -4.59 -4.51
CA TYR A 236 9.90 -3.69 -5.56
C TYR A 236 11.28 -4.11 -6.11
N GLN A 237 12.22 -4.48 -5.24
CA GLN A 237 13.58 -4.86 -5.66
C GLN A 237 13.67 -6.27 -6.27
N THR A 238 12.79 -7.19 -5.88
CA THR A 238 12.79 -8.58 -6.35
C THR A 238 11.96 -8.78 -7.61
N VAL A 239 10.80 -8.12 -7.71
CA VAL A 239 9.87 -8.28 -8.84
C VAL A 239 9.55 -6.98 -9.58
N GLY A 240 10.02 -5.81 -9.14
CA GLY A 240 9.86 -4.56 -9.89
C GLY A 240 8.52 -3.84 -9.68
N GLU A 241 7.75 -4.22 -8.66
CA GLU A 241 6.52 -3.54 -8.23
C GLU A 241 6.28 -3.80 -6.74
N ALA A 242 5.72 -2.83 -6.03
CA ALA A 242 5.39 -2.95 -4.61
C ALA A 242 3.89 -3.14 -4.39
N GLN A 243 3.53 -3.74 -3.27
CA GLN A 243 2.14 -4.12 -2.95
C GLN A 243 1.24 -2.97 -2.47
N HIS A 244 1.79 -1.77 -2.18
CA HIS A 244 1.19 -0.44 -1.90
C HIS A 244 -0.29 -0.34 -1.42
N HIS A 245 -0.87 -1.33 -0.74
CA HIS A 245 -2.32 -1.39 -0.58
C HIS A 245 -2.89 -0.26 0.28
N SER A 246 -2.14 0.27 1.27
CA SER A 246 -2.56 1.49 1.98
C SER A 246 -2.67 2.70 1.06
N SER A 247 -1.70 2.91 0.17
CA SER A 247 -1.77 3.99 -0.82
C SER A 247 -2.93 3.73 -1.79
N ARG A 248 -3.12 2.49 -2.28
CA ARG A 248 -4.26 2.14 -3.16
C ARG A 248 -5.63 2.35 -2.49
N THR A 249 -5.71 2.19 -1.17
CA THR A 249 -6.92 2.49 -0.38
C THR A 249 -7.25 3.98 -0.43
N ILE A 250 -6.24 4.85 -0.32
CA ILE A 250 -6.42 6.30 -0.43
C ILE A 250 -6.76 6.73 -1.86
N GLU A 251 -6.13 6.12 -2.87
CA GLU A 251 -6.49 6.33 -4.29
C GLU A 251 -7.97 6.01 -4.53
N GLU A 252 -8.47 4.89 -4.01
CA GLU A 252 -9.88 4.50 -4.10
C GLU A 252 -10.80 5.50 -3.38
N LEU A 253 -10.44 5.98 -2.19
CA LEU A 253 -11.22 7.00 -1.48
C LEU A 253 -11.43 8.25 -2.36
N PHE A 254 -10.34 8.77 -2.96
CA PHE A 254 -10.43 9.91 -3.87
C PHE A 254 -11.19 9.59 -5.16
N ALA A 255 -11.04 8.38 -5.68
CA ALA A 255 -11.77 7.90 -6.85
C ALA A 255 -13.29 7.98 -6.66
N ARG A 256 -13.80 7.62 -5.46
CA ARG A 256 -15.23 7.66 -5.15
C ARG A 256 -15.80 9.07 -5.04
N VAL A 257 -14.97 10.07 -4.78
CA VAL A 257 -15.36 11.49 -4.74
C VAL A 257 -14.98 12.24 -6.04
N GLY A 258 -14.83 11.51 -7.15
CA GLY A 258 -14.59 12.07 -8.47
C GLY A 258 -13.21 12.69 -8.67
N CYS A 259 -12.20 12.22 -7.93
CA CYS A 259 -10.83 12.69 -8.03
C CYS A 259 -9.87 11.57 -8.46
N ASP A 260 -8.83 11.92 -9.20
CA ASP A 260 -7.64 11.11 -9.34
C ASP A 260 -6.62 11.58 -8.31
N ALA A 261 -6.18 10.66 -7.45
CA ALA A 261 -5.10 10.89 -6.50
C ALA A 261 -4.00 9.86 -6.72
N TRP A 262 -2.75 10.28 -6.60
CA TRP A 262 -1.60 9.38 -6.69
C TRP A 262 -0.39 9.95 -5.96
N GLU A 263 0.45 9.05 -5.45
CA GLU A 263 1.79 9.37 -4.94
C GLU A 263 2.69 9.87 -6.08
N THR A 264 3.50 10.90 -5.83
CA THR A 264 4.49 11.38 -6.81
C THR A 264 5.69 10.42 -6.91
N ASP A 265 6.16 10.16 -8.13
CA ASP A 265 7.23 9.19 -8.47
C ASP A 265 8.61 9.38 -7.76
N ASP A 266 8.80 10.46 -7.00
CA ASP A 266 10.09 10.80 -6.36
C ASP A 266 10.04 10.69 -4.82
N PHE A 267 9.22 9.79 -4.28
CA PHE A 267 9.40 9.41 -2.88
C PHE A 267 10.64 8.52 -2.75
N ASP A 268 11.72 9.12 -2.23
CA ASP A 268 12.91 8.40 -1.80
C ASP A 268 12.81 8.08 -0.30
N PRO A 269 12.35 6.87 0.09
CA PRO A 269 12.28 6.42 1.48
C PRO A 269 13.65 6.29 2.15
N SER A 270 14.76 6.64 1.48
CA SER A 270 16.08 6.72 2.12
C SER A 270 16.34 8.07 2.80
N ASN A 271 15.55 9.12 2.52
CA ASN A 271 15.66 10.43 3.17
C ASN A 271 14.81 10.58 4.44
N TYR A 272 13.95 9.59 4.72
CA TYR A 272 13.14 9.55 5.91
C TYR A 272 13.56 8.37 6.78
N PRO A 273 13.65 8.55 8.10
CA PRO A 273 13.90 7.44 9.00
C PRO A 273 12.78 6.40 8.82
N SER A 274 13.13 5.13 8.91
CA SER A 274 12.20 4.02 8.64
C SER A 274 11.04 3.93 9.64
N ASP A 275 11.11 4.69 10.74
CA ASP A 275 10.04 4.90 11.70
C ASP A 275 8.91 5.80 11.19
N ARG A 276 9.13 6.54 10.09
CA ARG A 276 8.14 7.43 9.46
C ARG A 276 8.29 7.53 7.95
N VAL A 277 7.31 6.99 7.23
CA VAL A 277 7.16 7.13 5.77
C VAL A 277 6.33 8.38 5.49
N VAL A 278 6.78 9.23 4.55
CA VAL A 278 6.08 10.47 4.17
C VAL A 278 5.98 10.60 2.66
N GLU A 279 4.81 10.32 2.11
CA GLU A 279 4.54 10.38 0.68
C GLU A 279 3.95 11.75 0.29
N LEU A 280 4.42 12.34 -0.81
CA LEU A 280 3.78 13.49 -1.43
C LEU A 280 2.74 13.01 -2.45
N TRP A 281 1.53 13.52 -2.34
CA TRP A 281 0.39 13.15 -3.16
C TRP A 281 -0.03 14.29 -4.07
N LYS A 282 -0.39 13.96 -5.31
CA LYS A 282 -1.08 14.84 -6.26
C LYS A 282 -2.54 14.43 -6.32
N VAL A 283 -3.43 15.40 -6.27
CA VAL A 283 -4.89 15.23 -6.40
C VAL A 283 -5.41 16.13 -7.51
N ARG A 284 -6.25 15.59 -8.38
CA ARG A 284 -6.95 16.31 -9.45
C ARG A 284 -8.40 15.85 -9.51
N ARG A 285 -9.30 16.71 -9.97
CA ARG A 285 -10.63 16.26 -10.37
C ARG A 285 -10.51 15.40 -11.62
N ARG A 286 -11.29 14.32 -11.68
CA ARG A 286 -11.47 13.56 -12.92
C ARG A 286 -12.15 14.47 -13.93
N SER A 287 -11.61 14.53 -15.15
CA SER A 287 -12.31 15.22 -16.23
C SER A 287 -13.62 14.48 -16.48
N THR A 288 -14.75 15.19 -16.48
CA THR A 288 -16.06 14.64 -16.87
C THR A 288 -16.20 14.48 -18.39
N ASP A 289 -15.14 14.69 -19.15
CA ASP A 289 -15.13 14.53 -20.60
C ASP A 289 -15.02 13.05 -20.97
N LEU A 290 -16.18 12.38 -20.93
CA LEU A 290 -16.49 11.17 -21.70
C LEU A 290 -17.67 11.46 -22.62
#